data_AF-A0A927A468-F1
#
_entry.id   AF-A0A927A468-F1
#
_cell.length_a   1.000
_cell.length_b   1.000
_cell.length_c   1.000
_cell.angle_alpha   90.00
_cell.angle_beta   90.00
_cell.angle_gamma   90.00
#
_symmetry.space_group_name_H-M   'P 1'
#
loop_
_entity.id
_entity.type
_entity.pdbx_description
1 polymer ?
#
loop_
_entity_poly.entity_id
_entity_poly.type
_entity_poly.pdbx_seq_one_letter_code
_entity_poly.pdbx_strand_id
1 'polypeptide(L)'
;MGLYDQNQSAQDELQKLREGASHSRAAQKIAQRDYAKAQAEADKWEQRYQLALKADNQDLISKAKFQKERYQAIASRLKILVEDQQPQVDAIKSNLTSWETKVSEAQNEDIDILADDELQLLKQVLFVTPDFQEQTQDKKDAKLLLSEAINEIEQVVTDAVANQDNIQKDFKKAQIEAKYWNEKAQTALKNNDDDLALKAVANKKIKNEIALTIQTQLQQQETTINLLIQNLILLEKLREKLGIAQHQDSIPDTQQTSTSSSSMVNNELEELRKQLDEL
;
A
#
# COMPACT_ATOMS: atom_id res chain seq x y z
N MET A 1 -29.59 18.75 14.87
CA MET A 1 -28.44 18.51 13.97
C MET A 1 -28.31 17.01 13.82
N GLY A 2 -29.22 16.41 13.06
CA GLY A 2 -29.50 14.97 13.11
C GLY A 2 -29.36 14.34 11.73
N LEU A 3 -28.79 13.14 11.68
CA LEU A 3 -28.70 12.15 10.59
C LEU A 3 -28.11 12.64 9.24
N TYR A 4 -28.52 13.80 8.72
CA TYR A 4 -28.03 14.40 7.48
C TYR A 4 -26.54 14.80 7.55
N ASP A 5 -26.09 15.41 8.66
CA ASP A 5 -24.67 15.74 8.90
C ASP A 5 -23.80 14.48 9.05
N GLN A 6 -24.36 13.39 9.58
CA GLN A 6 -23.64 12.13 9.80
C GLN A 6 -23.47 11.34 8.50
N ASN A 7 -24.49 11.32 7.64
CA ASN A 7 -24.42 10.67 6.34
C ASN A 7 -23.46 11.39 5.39
N GLN A 8 -23.43 12.73 5.42
CA GLN A 8 -22.49 13.54 4.66
C GLN A 8 -21.03 13.30 5.13
N SER A 9 -20.80 13.16 6.44
CA SER A 9 -19.47 12.85 6.97
C SER A 9 -18.96 11.44 6.64
N ALA A 10 -19.85 10.43 6.53
CA ALA A 10 -19.47 9.08 6.12
C ALA A 10 -19.12 9.02 4.62
N GLN A 11 -19.84 9.78 3.78
CA GLN A 11 -19.51 9.93 2.36
C GLN A 11 -18.17 10.64 2.16
N ASP A 12 -17.83 11.64 2.97
CA ASP A 12 -16.53 12.32 2.93
C ASP A 12 -15.37 11.36 3.29
N GLU A 13 -15.57 10.48 4.27
CA GLU A 13 -14.57 9.48 4.66
C GLU A 13 -14.40 8.40 3.58
N LEU A 14 -15.50 7.94 2.98
CA LEU A 14 -15.49 7.03 1.84
C LEU A 14 -14.77 7.64 0.63
N GLN A 15 -14.97 8.93 0.36
CA GLN A 15 -14.27 9.63 -0.72
C GLN A 15 -12.75 9.62 -0.49
N LYS A 16 -12.29 9.90 0.74
CA LYS A 16 -10.86 9.84 1.07
C LYS A 16 -10.28 8.44 0.92
N LEU A 17 -11.04 7.41 1.29
CA LEU A 17 -10.66 6.01 1.08
C LEU A 17 -10.52 5.68 -0.43
N ARG A 18 -11.46 6.15 -1.27
CA ARG A 18 -11.39 6.03 -2.74
C ARG A 18 -10.15 6.71 -3.32
N GLU A 19 -9.86 7.92 -2.86
CA GLU A 19 -8.69 8.69 -3.30
C GLU A 19 -7.39 7.96 -2.95
N GLY A 20 -7.25 7.48 -1.70
CA GLY A 20 -6.08 6.71 -1.29
C GLY A 20 -5.91 5.41 -2.08
N ALA A 21 -7.01 4.67 -2.32
CA ALA A 21 -7.00 3.47 -3.15
C ALA A 21 -6.60 3.75 -4.61
N SER A 22 -7.02 4.89 -5.16
CA SER A 22 -6.64 5.33 -6.51
C SER A 22 -5.14 5.64 -6.59
N HIS A 23 -4.59 6.38 -5.62
CA HIS A 23 -3.16 6.71 -5.55
C HIS A 23 -2.30 5.45 -5.44
N SER A 24 -2.67 4.52 -4.55
CA SER A 24 -1.97 3.23 -4.39
C SER A 24 -1.95 2.42 -5.70
N ARG A 25 -3.09 2.34 -6.41
CA ARG A 25 -3.17 1.71 -7.74
C ARG A 25 -2.31 2.41 -8.79
N ALA A 26 -2.25 3.73 -8.78
CA ALA A 26 -1.42 4.49 -9.71
C ALA A 26 0.07 4.21 -9.48
N ALA A 27 0.51 4.20 -8.21
CA ALA A 27 1.88 3.85 -7.83
C ALA A 27 2.25 2.43 -8.30
N GLN A 28 1.37 1.44 -8.06
CA GLN A 28 1.57 0.07 -8.52
C GLN A 28 1.71 -0.02 -10.05
N LYS A 29 0.86 0.67 -10.81
CA LYS A 29 0.95 0.71 -12.28
C LYS A 29 2.25 1.32 -12.78
N ILE A 30 2.75 2.36 -12.10
CA ILE A 30 4.04 2.99 -12.42
C ILE A 30 5.17 1.97 -12.21
N ALA A 31 5.18 1.26 -11.07
CA ALA A 31 6.16 0.23 -10.78
C ALA A 31 6.13 -0.91 -11.83
N GLN A 32 4.93 -1.42 -12.18
CA GLN A 32 4.76 -2.44 -13.22
C GLN A 32 5.29 -1.99 -14.59
N ARG A 33 4.99 -0.75 -14.98
CA ARG A 33 5.47 -0.17 -16.24
C ARG A 33 7.00 -0.07 -16.24
N ASP A 34 7.59 0.40 -15.15
CA ASP A 34 9.02 0.61 -15.05
C ASP A 34 9.77 -0.73 -15.02
N TYR A 35 9.21 -1.74 -14.35
CA TYR A 35 9.67 -3.13 -14.45
C TYR A 35 9.67 -3.62 -15.90
N ALA A 36 8.53 -3.51 -16.60
CA ALA A 36 8.41 -3.96 -17.99
C ALA A 36 9.42 -3.27 -18.92
N LYS A 37 9.65 -1.96 -18.73
CA LYS A 37 10.66 -1.20 -19.47
C LYS A 37 12.08 -1.70 -19.20
N ALA A 38 12.43 -1.91 -17.92
CA ALA A 38 13.75 -2.42 -17.55
C ALA A 38 13.99 -3.82 -18.10
N GLN A 39 12.98 -4.69 -18.05
CA GLN A 39 13.04 -6.04 -18.62
C GLN A 39 13.23 -5.99 -20.14
N ALA A 40 12.47 -5.17 -20.86
CA ALA A 40 12.61 -5.02 -22.31
C ALA A 40 14.01 -4.51 -22.71
N GLU A 41 14.59 -3.57 -21.96
CA GLU A 41 15.97 -3.15 -22.20
C GLU A 41 16.97 -4.26 -21.88
N ALA A 42 16.79 -5.02 -20.80
CA ALA A 42 17.62 -6.19 -20.51
C ALA A 42 17.62 -7.21 -21.66
N ASP A 43 16.44 -7.55 -22.19
CA ASP A 43 16.29 -8.51 -23.29
C ASP A 43 16.95 -8.01 -24.58
N LYS A 44 16.80 -6.72 -24.88
CA LYS A 44 17.47 -6.06 -26.01
C LYS A 44 18.99 -6.07 -25.87
N TRP A 45 19.52 -5.86 -24.67
CA TRP A 45 20.96 -5.95 -24.43
C TRP A 45 21.48 -7.38 -24.44
N GLU A 46 20.69 -8.37 -24.03
CA GLU A 46 20.99 -9.79 -24.22
C GLU A 46 21.11 -10.12 -25.71
N GLN A 47 20.17 -9.70 -26.55
CA GLN A 47 20.27 -9.90 -28.01
C GLN A 47 21.54 -9.27 -28.60
N ARG A 48 21.86 -8.03 -28.20
CA ARG A 48 23.10 -7.35 -28.64
C ARG A 48 24.36 -8.06 -28.17
N TYR A 49 24.35 -8.59 -26.95
CA TYR A 49 25.45 -9.37 -26.41
C TYR A 49 25.69 -10.63 -27.24
N GLN A 50 24.62 -11.36 -27.59
CA GLN A 50 24.71 -12.54 -28.45
C GLN A 50 25.20 -12.22 -29.86
N LEU A 51 24.78 -11.10 -30.45
CA LEU A 51 25.28 -10.65 -31.75
C LEU A 51 26.76 -10.26 -31.69
N ALA A 52 27.18 -9.58 -30.62
CA ALA A 52 28.57 -9.19 -30.42
C ALA A 52 29.50 -10.42 -30.26
N LEU A 53 29.02 -11.46 -29.57
CA LEU A 53 29.72 -12.76 -29.47
C LEU A 53 29.92 -13.40 -30.85
N LYS A 54 28.88 -13.41 -31.69
CA LYS A 54 28.97 -13.96 -33.06
C LYS A 54 29.92 -13.17 -33.97
N ALA A 55 29.99 -11.86 -33.77
CA ALA A 55 30.87 -10.97 -34.52
C ALA A 55 32.31 -10.93 -33.97
N ASP A 56 32.60 -11.66 -32.88
CA ASP A 56 33.88 -11.65 -32.14
C ASP A 56 34.42 -10.24 -31.83
N ASN A 57 33.51 -9.30 -31.57
CA ASN A 57 33.86 -7.91 -31.28
C ASN A 57 33.92 -7.69 -29.77
N GLN A 58 35.13 -7.77 -29.20
CA GLN A 58 35.37 -7.71 -27.75
C GLN A 58 34.86 -6.43 -27.08
N ASP A 59 34.94 -5.29 -27.76
CA ASP A 59 34.41 -4.01 -27.25
C ASP A 59 32.88 -4.04 -27.16
N LEU A 60 32.21 -4.57 -28.19
CA LEU A 60 30.76 -4.71 -28.20
C LEU A 60 30.30 -5.75 -27.17
N ILE A 61 31.01 -6.86 -27.02
CA ILE A 61 30.73 -7.89 -26.01
C ILE A 61 30.76 -7.26 -24.62
N SER A 62 31.82 -6.53 -24.30
CA SER A 62 31.99 -5.89 -22.98
C SER A 62 30.90 -4.85 -22.71
N LYS A 63 30.61 -3.97 -23.67
CA LYS A 63 29.56 -2.95 -23.55
C LYS A 63 28.17 -3.55 -23.42
N ALA A 64 27.84 -4.55 -24.24
CA ALA A 64 26.53 -5.19 -24.21
C ALA A 64 26.32 -6.00 -22.93
N LYS A 65 27.35 -6.71 -22.46
CA LYS A 65 27.33 -7.42 -21.17
C LYS A 65 27.06 -6.46 -20.01
N PHE A 66 27.81 -5.36 -19.96
CA PHE A 66 27.65 -4.33 -18.94
C PHE A 66 26.21 -3.80 -18.88
N GLN A 67 25.67 -3.42 -20.03
CA GLN A 67 24.32 -2.86 -20.12
C GLN A 67 23.26 -3.90 -19.74
N LYS A 68 23.43 -5.14 -20.20
CA LYS A 68 22.55 -6.24 -19.84
C LYS A 68 22.50 -6.45 -18.32
N GLU A 69 23.65 -6.65 -17.69
CA GLU A 69 23.74 -6.91 -16.24
C GLU A 69 23.10 -5.78 -15.43
N ARG A 70 23.30 -4.53 -15.89
CA ARG A 70 22.69 -3.34 -15.32
C ARG A 70 21.16 -3.39 -15.37
N TYR A 71 20.57 -3.59 -16.56
CA TYR A 71 19.11 -3.63 -16.69
C TYR A 71 18.49 -4.87 -16.06
N GLN A 72 19.18 -6.02 -16.07
CA GLN A 72 18.73 -7.23 -15.35
C GLN A 72 18.66 -6.99 -13.83
N ALA A 73 19.66 -6.33 -13.25
CA ALA A 73 19.66 -5.99 -11.83
C ALA A 73 18.52 -5.02 -11.49
N ILE A 74 18.30 -3.98 -12.31
CA ILE A 74 17.19 -3.03 -12.14
C ILE A 74 15.84 -3.74 -12.27
N ALA A 75 15.64 -4.55 -13.31
CA ALA A 75 14.41 -5.31 -13.53
C ALA A 75 14.12 -6.26 -12.37
N SER A 76 15.13 -6.98 -11.86
CA SER A 76 14.97 -7.88 -10.72
C SER A 76 14.52 -7.13 -9.46
N ARG A 77 15.07 -5.94 -9.21
CA ARG A 77 14.63 -5.10 -8.07
C ARG A 77 13.22 -4.57 -8.25
N LEU A 78 12.88 -4.05 -9.44
CA LEU A 78 11.54 -3.56 -9.71
C LEU A 78 10.48 -4.67 -9.66
N LYS A 79 10.85 -5.90 -10.02
CA LYS A 79 9.99 -7.07 -9.87
C LYS A 79 9.62 -7.33 -8.42
N ILE A 80 10.60 -7.35 -7.51
CA ILE A 80 10.37 -7.52 -6.07
C ILE A 80 9.40 -6.44 -5.56
N LEU A 81 9.63 -5.16 -5.92
CA LEU A 81 8.71 -4.09 -5.55
C LEU A 81 7.27 -4.33 -6.02
N VAL A 82 7.09 -4.76 -7.27
CA VAL A 82 5.75 -5.05 -7.82
C VAL A 82 5.08 -6.20 -7.06
N GLU A 83 5.84 -7.25 -6.74
CA GLU A 83 5.36 -8.40 -5.97
C GLU A 83 4.98 -8.00 -4.53
N ASP A 84 5.76 -7.15 -3.89
CA ASP A 84 5.51 -6.67 -2.51
C ASP A 84 4.34 -5.68 -2.41
N GLN A 85 4.11 -4.86 -3.45
CA GLN A 85 3.01 -3.89 -3.48
C GLN A 85 1.65 -4.54 -3.76
N GLN A 86 1.62 -5.70 -4.43
CA GLN A 86 0.39 -6.38 -4.81
C GLN A 86 -0.56 -6.68 -3.64
N PRO A 87 -0.13 -7.34 -2.55
CA PRO A 87 -1.01 -7.62 -1.42
C PRO A 87 -1.52 -6.34 -0.73
N GLN A 88 -0.70 -5.29 -0.66
CA GLN A 88 -1.09 -4.01 -0.05
C GLN A 88 -2.22 -3.34 -0.83
N VAL A 89 -2.09 -3.30 -2.16
CA VAL A 89 -3.11 -2.72 -3.05
C VAL A 89 -4.40 -3.54 -3.02
N ASP A 90 -4.30 -4.87 -2.97
CA ASP A 90 -5.46 -5.75 -2.96
C ASP A 90 -6.23 -5.69 -1.66
N ALA A 91 -5.55 -5.58 -0.51
CA ALA A 91 -6.19 -5.32 0.78
C ALA A 91 -6.97 -3.99 0.77
N ILE A 92 -6.36 -2.90 0.26
CA ILE A 92 -7.04 -1.60 0.14
C ILE A 92 -8.28 -1.70 -0.77
N LYS A 93 -8.22 -2.41 -1.90
CA LYS A 93 -9.35 -2.58 -2.83
C LYS A 93 -10.48 -3.42 -2.23
N SER A 94 -10.13 -4.56 -1.65
CA SER A 94 -11.08 -5.51 -1.04
C SER A 94 -11.88 -4.79 0.04
N ASN A 95 -11.17 -4.13 0.96
CA ASN A 95 -11.78 -3.39 2.05
C ASN A 95 -12.65 -2.24 1.54
N LEU A 96 -12.16 -1.43 0.59
CA LEU A 96 -12.98 -0.36 0.01
C LEU A 96 -14.29 -0.89 -0.60
N THR A 97 -14.24 -1.99 -1.33
CA THR A 97 -15.43 -2.57 -1.98
C THR A 97 -16.45 -3.10 -0.95
N SER A 98 -15.95 -3.77 0.09
CA SER A 98 -16.77 -4.24 1.21
C SER A 98 -17.49 -3.06 1.89
N TRP A 99 -16.77 -1.97 2.15
CA TRP A 99 -17.32 -0.75 2.77
C TRP A 99 -18.31 -0.02 1.87
N GLU A 100 -18.00 0.15 0.59
CA GLU A 100 -18.93 0.76 -0.38
C GLU A 100 -20.27 0.01 -0.43
N THR A 101 -20.22 -1.32 -0.38
CA THR A 101 -21.41 -2.18 -0.36
C THR A 101 -22.22 -1.96 0.91
N LYS A 102 -21.58 -2.02 2.09
CA LYS A 102 -22.24 -1.88 3.39
C LYS A 102 -22.80 -0.48 3.65
N VAL A 103 -22.10 0.57 3.23
CA VAL A 103 -22.62 1.96 3.31
C VAL A 103 -23.86 2.11 2.41
N SER A 104 -23.86 1.50 1.22
CA SER A 104 -25.01 1.54 0.32
C SER A 104 -26.22 0.78 0.88
N GLU A 105 -26.01 -0.36 1.52
CA GLU A 105 -27.07 -1.12 2.22
C GLU A 105 -27.68 -0.30 3.38
N ALA A 106 -26.85 0.27 4.25
CA ALA A 106 -27.30 1.09 5.37
C ALA A 106 -28.03 2.38 4.93
N GLN A 107 -27.59 3.01 3.82
CA GLN A 107 -28.26 4.19 3.26
C GLN A 107 -29.61 3.85 2.60
N ASN A 108 -29.78 2.65 2.06
CA ASN A 108 -31.04 2.23 1.45
C ASN A 108 -32.08 1.83 2.50
N GLU A 109 -31.68 1.31 3.66
CA GLU A 109 -32.60 1.08 4.78
C GLU A 109 -33.19 2.38 5.35
N ASP A 110 -32.41 3.48 5.39
CA ASP A 110 -32.91 4.79 5.82
C ASP A 110 -33.94 5.41 4.85
N ILE A 111 -34.07 4.88 3.61
CA ILE A 111 -35.10 5.30 2.64
C ILE A 111 -36.45 4.63 2.92
N ASP A 112 -36.48 3.51 3.66
CA ASP A 112 -37.73 2.78 3.97
C ASP A 112 -38.53 3.39 5.14
N ILE A 113 -38.09 4.54 5.67
CA ILE A 113 -38.75 5.27 6.78
C ILE A 113 -39.48 6.54 6.28
N LEU A 114 -39.50 6.81 4.96
CA LEU A 114 -40.24 7.94 4.36
C LEU A 114 -41.22 7.53 3.26
N ALA A 115 -41.46 6.23 3.05
CA ALA A 115 -42.55 5.76 2.20
C ALA A 115 -43.88 5.74 2.99
N ASP A 116 -44.46 6.94 3.07
CA ASP A 116 -45.86 7.30 3.38
C ASP A 116 -46.65 6.41 4.35
N ASP A 117 -47.14 7.06 5.42
CA ASP A 117 -48.19 6.60 6.34
C ASP A 117 -49.43 6.01 5.63
N GLU A 118 -49.63 6.27 4.32
CA GLU A 118 -50.68 5.68 3.49
C GLU A 118 -50.54 4.16 3.27
N LEU A 119 -49.32 3.59 3.30
CA LEU A 119 -49.10 2.14 3.18
C LEU A 119 -49.38 1.38 4.49
N GLN A 120 -49.36 2.06 5.64
CA GLN A 120 -49.67 1.45 6.94
C GLN A 120 -51.16 1.12 7.09
N LEU A 121 -52.04 1.95 6.52
CA LEU A 121 -53.48 1.67 6.46
C LEU A 121 -53.79 0.45 5.57
N LEU A 122 -53.03 0.23 4.50
CA LEU A 122 -53.19 -0.94 3.63
C LEU A 122 -52.69 -2.24 4.28
N LYS A 123 -51.65 -2.16 5.12
CA LYS A 123 -51.12 -3.30 5.90
C LYS A 123 -52.09 -3.79 6.98
N GLN A 124 -52.95 -2.95 7.53
CA GLN A 124 -53.90 -3.35 8.58
C GLN A 124 -55.09 -4.17 8.05
N VAL A 125 -55.36 -4.11 6.74
CA VAL A 125 -56.47 -4.83 6.08
C VAL A 125 -56.05 -6.21 5.57
N LEU A 126 -54.75 -6.48 5.39
CA LEU A 126 -54.22 -7.79 5.03
C LEU A 126 -53.31 -8.33 6.15
N PHE A 127 -53.87 -9.16 7.01
CA PHE A 127 -53.10 -9.98 7.96
C PHE A 127 -52.12 -10.89 7.21
N VAL A 128 -50.86 -10.46 7.06
CA VAL A 128 -49.66 -11.30 7.09
C VAL A 128 -48.54 -10.46 7.71
N THR A 129 -48.17 -10.79 8.94
CA THR A 129 -46.96 -10.33 9.60
C THR A 129 -45.73 -10.86 8.87
N PRO A 130 -44.72 -10.03 8.56
CA PRO A 130 -43.33 -10.45 8.57
C PRO A 130 -42.74 -10.15 9.94
N ASP A 131 -42.00 -11.11 10.46
CA ASP A 131 -41.19 -11.04 11.67
C ASP A 131 -40.03 -10.06 11.44
N PHE A 132 -40.07 -8.86 12.02
CA PHE A 132 -38.98 -7.89 11.95
C PHE A 132 -37.96 -8.17 13.06
N GLN A 133 -36.98 -9.02 12.77
CA GLN A 133 -35.76 -9.23 13.57
C GLN A 133 -34.46 -8.79 12.84
N GLU A 134 -34.54 -8.22 11.63
CA GLU A 134 -33.37 -8.03 10.74
C GLU A 134 -32.35 -6.96 11.20
N GLN A 135 -32.73 -5.95 11.99
CA GLN A 135 -31.81 -4.83 12.31
C GLN A 135 -30.65 -5.15 13.28
N THR A 136 -30.71 -6.24 14.05
CA THR A 136 -29.65 -6.56 15.03
C THR A 136 -28.55 -7.44 14.45
N GLN A 137 -28.87 -8.26 13.45
CA GLN A 137 -27.93 -9.15 12.78
C GLN A 137 -27.07 -8.37 11.78
N ASP A 138 -27.68 -7.56 10.91
CA ASP A 138 -26.96 -6.80 9.88
C ASP A 138 -25.99 -5.75 10.48
N LYS A 139 -26.37 -5.12 11.59
CA LYS A 139 -25.48 -4.18 12.32
C LYS A 139 -24.33 -4.89 13.03
N LYS A 140 -24.56 -6.09 13.55
CA LYS A 140 -23.52 -6.92 14.18
C LYS A 140 -22.52 -7.42 13.13
N ASP A 141 -23.01 -7.72 11.93
CA ASP A 141 -22.20 -8.15 10.79
C ASP A 141 -21.37 -7.00 10.22
N ALA A 142 -21.92 -5.77 10.15
CA ALA A 142 -21.15 -4.58 9.76
C ALA A 142 -20.02 -4.25 10.74
N LYS A 143 -20.26 -4.38 12.06
CA LYS A 143 -19.23 -4.16 13.08
C LYS A 143 -18.13 -5.23 13.01
N LEU A 144 -18.50 -6.49 12.77
CA LEU A 144 -17.55 -7.58 12.60
C LEU A 144 -16.65 -7.35 11.38
N LEU A 145 -17.23 -7.02 10.22
CA LEU A 145 -16.49 -6.70 9.00
C LEU A 145 -15.54 -5.49 9.18
N LEU A 146 -15.92 -4.50 9.99
CA LEU A 146 -15.05 -3.37 10.32
C LEU A 146 -13.87 -3.75 11.17
N SER A 147 -14.10 -4.59 12.18
CA SER A 147 -13.03 -5.17 12.97
C SER A 147 -12.11 -6.02 12.12
N GLU A 148 -12.63 -6.83 11.20
CA GLU A 148 -11.83 -7.66 10.28
C GLU A 148 -11.00 -6.80 9.32
N ALA A 149 -11.59 -5.77 8.70
CA ALA A 149 -10.89 -4.87 7.79
C ALA A 149 -9.78 -4.07 8.49
N ILE A 150 -10.04 -3.61 9.73
CA ILE A 150 -9.03 -2.92 10.56
C ILE A 150 -7.86 -3.85 10.85
N ASN A 151 -8.14 -5.08 11.31
CA ASN A 151 -7.10 -6.07 11.60
C ASN A 151 -6.27 -6.44 10.36
N GLU A 152 -6.90 -6.58 9.19
CA GLU A 152 -6.21 -6.87 7.94
C GLU A 152 -5.27 -5.71 7.55
N ILE A 153 -5.74 -4.46 7.65
CA ILE A 153 -4.91 -3.29 7.35
C ILE A 153 -3.76 -3.13 8.36
N GLU A 154 -3.97 -3.40 9.65
CA GLU A 154 -2.90 -3.41 10.66
C GLU A 154 -1.81 -4.43 10.32
N GLN A 155 -2.20 -5.64 9.91
CA GLN A 155 -1.25 -6.66 9.48
C GLN A 155 -0.49 -6.21 8.23
N VAL A 156 -1.19 -5.67 7.23
CA VAL A 156 -0.58 -5.18 5.99
C VAL A 156 0.37 -4.01 6.25
N VAL A 157 0.06 -3.11 7.20
CA VAL A 157 0.96 -2.03 7.63
C VAL A 157 2.23 -2.62 8.26
N THR A 158 2.09 -3.62 9.13
CA THR A 158 3.24 -4.30 9.76
C THR A 158 4.15 -4.93 8.71
N ASP A 159 3.59 -5.66 7.76
CA ASP A 159 4.34 -6.29 6.66
C ASP A 159 5.01 -5.23 5.77
N ALA A 160 4.32 -4.13 5.49
CA ALA A 160 4.84 -3.02 4.69
C ALA A 160 6.03 -2.32 5.38
N VAL A 161 5.99 -2.14 6.69
CA VAL A 161 7.09 -1.57 7.49
C VAL A 161 8.27 -2.54 7.54
N ALA A 162 8.03 -3.84 7.78
CA ALA A 162 9.09 -4.85 7.75
C ALA A 162 9.78 -4.91 6.37
N ASN A 163 9.03 -4.73 5.29
CA ASN A 163 9.60 -4.64 3.95
C ASN A 163 10.43 -3.35 3.75
N GLN A 164 9.97 -2.20 4.28
CA GLN A 164 10.71 -0.94 4.23
C GLN A 164 12.11 -1.09 4.85
N ASP A 165 12.23 -1.79 5.98
CA ASP A 165 13.51 -2.11 6.61
C ASP A 165 14.46 -2.91 5.70
N ASN A 166 13.91 -3.87 4.96
CA ASN A 166 14.70 -4.66 4.01
C ASN A 166 15.19 -3.80 2.83
N ILE A 167 14.32 -2.93 2.29
CA ILE A 167 14.67 -1.96 1.24
C ILE A 167 15.79 -1.02 1.73
N GLN A 168 15.72 -0.53 2.97
CA GLN A 168 16.77 0.30 3.56
C GLN A 168 18.10 -0.43 3.71
N LYS A 169 18.08 -1.70 4.16
CA LYS A 169 19.30 -2.53 4.25
C LYS A 169 19.93 -2.72 2.87
N ASP A 170 19.12 -3.01 1.85
CA ASP A 170 19.55 -3.14 0.47
C ASP A 170 20.13 -1.85 -0.11
N PHE A 171 19.53 -0.69 0.22
CA PHE A 171 20.04 0.62 -0.16
C PHE A 171 21.43 0.87 0.43
N LYS A 172 21.59 0.67 1.75
CA LYS A 172 22.88 0.79 2.45
C LYS A 172 23.93 -0.13 1.83
N LYS A 173 23.56 -1.37 1.52
CA LYS A 173 24.45 -2.34 0.85
C LYS A 173 24.89 -1.85 -0.52
N ALA A 174 23.97 -1.35 -1.35
CA ALA A 174 24.31 -0.81 -2.68
C ALA A 174 25.26 0.40 -2.59
N GLN A 175 25.07 1.29 -1.61
CA GLN A 175 25.98 2.41 -1.36
C GLN A 175 27.37 1.94 -0.92
N ILE A 176 27.46 0.94 -0.04
CA ILE A 176 28.75 0.34 0.37
C ILE A 176 29.47 -0.26 -0.82
N GLU A 177 28.76 -1.02 -1.66
CA GLU A 177 29.34 -1.62 -2.88
C GLU A 177 29.82 -0.53 -3.85
N ALA A 178 29.07 0.56 -4.02
CA ALA A 178 29.51 1.69 -4.86
C ALA A 178 30.78 2.37 -4.32
N LYS A 179 30.90 2.54 -2.99
CA LYS A 179 32.13 3.05 -2.34
C LYS A 179 33.31 2.11 -2.55
N TYR A 180 33.11 0.80 -2.37
CA TYR A 180 34.12 -0.21 -2.63
C TYR A 180 34.66 -0.13 -4.07
N TRP A 181 33.77 -0.05 -5.06
CA TRP A 181 34.19 0.07 -6.46
C TRP A 181 34.89 1.38 -6.76
N ASN A 182 34.54 2.47 -6.07
CA ASN A 182 35.25 3.73 -6.16
C ASN A 182 36.70 3.63 -5.64
N GLU A 183 36.90 3.04 -4.47
CA GLU A 183 38.23 2.83 -3.87
C GLU A 183 39.09 1.91 -4.75
N LYS A 184 38.47 0.86 -5.31
CA LYS A 184 39.11 -0.06 -6.23
C LYS A 184 39.55 0.64 -7.52
N ALA A 185 38.73 1.52 -8.08
CA ALA A 185 39.10 2.34 -9.24
C ALA A 185 40.28 3.27 -8.92
N GLN A 186 40.26 3.94 -7.76
CA GLN A 186 41.36 4.82 -7.35
C GLN A 186 42.68 4.07 -7.15
N THR A 187 42.63 2.88 -6.56
CA THR A 187 43.82 2.02 -6.39
C THR A 187 44.36 1.54 -7.73
N ALA A 188 43.48 1.11 -8.64
CA ALA A 188 43.88 0.70 -9.99
C ALA A 188 44.57 1.83 -10.76
N LEU A 189 44.03 3.05 -10.70
CA LEU A 189 44.64 4.24 -11.31
C LEU A 189 46.03 4.54 -10.73
N LYS A 190 46.22 4.40 -9.41
CA LYS A 190 47.56 4.58 -8.78
C LYS A 190 48.57 3.55 -9.27
N ASN A 191 48.10 2.34 -9.60
CA ASN A 191 48.94 1.25 -10.08
C ASN A 191 49.11 1.26 -11.61
N ASN A 192 48.57 2.26 -12.32
CA ASN A 192 48.50 2.31 -13.79
C ASN A 192 47.84 1.06 -14.41
N ASP A 193 46.86 0.47 -13.73
CA ASP A 193 46.04 -0.63 -14.24
C ASP A 193 44.73 -0.07 -14.82
N ASP A 194 44.81 0.43 -16.05
CA ASP A 194 43.72 1.12 -16.73
C ASP A 194 42.50 0.19 -16.97
N ASP A 195 42.75 -1.08 -17.28
CA ASP A 195 41.69 -2.07 -17.50
C ASP A 195 40.89 -2.33 -16.23
N LEU A 196 41.57 -2.49 -15.09
CA LEU A 196 40.91 -2.65 -13.80
C LEU A 196 40.19 -1.37 -13.38
N ALA A 197 40.78 -0.20 -13.62
CA ALA A 197 40.17 1.09 -13.33
C ALA A 197 38.85 1.26 -14.11
N LEU A 198 38.84 0.95 -15.41
CA LEU A 198 37.64 1.01 -16.26
C LEU A 198 36.55 0.05 -15.77
N LYS A 199 36.91 -1.21 -15.46
CA LYS A 199 35.96 -2.20 -14.91
C LYS A 199 35.39 -1.75 -13.56
N ALA A 200 36.21 -1.15 -12.70
CA ALA A 200 35.77 -0.67 -11.40
C ALA A 200 34.82 0.54 -11.52
N VAL A 201 35.12 1.50 -12.38
CA VAL A 201 34.23 2.65 -12.66
C VAL A 201 32.90 2.18 -13.26
N ALA A 202 32.94 1.22 -14.17
CA ALA A 202 31.74 0.61 -14.74
C ALA A 202 30.86 0.00 -13.63
N ASN A 203 31.42 -0.87 -12.79
CA ASN A 203 30.69 -1.49 -11.68
C ASN A 203 30.15 -0.45 -10.69
N LYS A 204 30.93 0.58 -10.33
CA LYS A 204 30.46 1.69 -9.50
C LYS A 204 29.22 2.35 -10.10
N LYS A 205 29.20 2.60 -11.42
CA LYS A 205 28.06 3.18 -12.11
C LYS A 205 26.81 2.30 -11.97
N ILE A 206 26.93 0.99 -12.16
CA ILE A 206 25.82 0.04 -11.95
C ILE A 206 25.29 0.14 -10.52
N LYS A 207 26.19 0.11 -9.52
CA LYS A 207 25.78 0.14 -8.10
C LYS A 207 25.11 1.46 -7.71
N ASN A 208 25.57 2.59 -8.25
CA ASN A 208 24.90 3.88 -8.07
C ASN A 208 23.50 3.90 -8.68
N GLU A 209 23.32 3.37 -9.89
CA GLU A 209 21.99 3.30 -10.52
C GLU A 209 21.04 2.35 -9.78
N ILE A 210 21.55 1.24 -9.25
CA ILE A 210 20.78 0.34 -8.37
C ILE A 210 20.39 1.08 -7.08
N ALA A 211 21.32 1.80 -6.45
CA ALA A 211 21.02 2.58 -5.24
C ALA A 211 19.94 3.64 -5.51
N LEU A 212 20.00 4.35 -6.63
CA LEU A 212 18.96 5.30 -7.04
C LEU A 212 17.60 4.61 -7.26
N THR A 213 17.60 3.43 -7.88
CA THR A 213 16.38 2.63 -8.07
C THR A 213 15.78 2.25 -6.72
N ILE A 214 16.58 1.73 -5.79
CA ILE A 214 16.14 1.34 -4.45
C ILE A 214 15.65 2.57 -3.65
N GLN A 215 16.29 3.74 -3.81
CA GLN A 215 15.83 4.97 -3.19
C GLN A 215 14.43 5.36 -3.67
N THR A 216 14.16 5.26 -4.97
CA THR A 216 12.81 5.47 -5.51
C THR A 216 11.82 4.44 -4.97
N GLN A 217 12.23 3.18 -4.80
CA GLN A 217 11.39 2.15 -4.16
C GLN A 217 11.06 2.51 -2.71
N LEU A 218 12.03 3.02 -1.96
CA LEU A 218 11.86 3.43 -0.56
C LEU A 218 10.83 4.57 -0.44
N GLN A 219 10.93 5.59 -1.29
CA GLN A 219 9.98 6.71 -1.33
C GLN A 219 8.55 6.26 -1.69
N GLN A 220 8.43 5.31 -2.61
CA GLN A 220 7.13 4.72 -2.97
C GLN A 220 6.55 3.89 -1.83
N GLN A 221 7.40 3.14 -1.12
CA GLN A 221 7.00 2.34 0.04
C GLN A 221 6.52 3.24 1.19
N GLU A 222 7.23 4.32 1.49
CA GLU A 222 6.83 5.34 2.46
C GLU A 222 5.47 5.96 2.10
N THR A 223 5.28 6.33 0.83
CA THR A 223 3.98 6.85 0.37
C THR A 223 2.86 5.82 0.57
N THR A 224 3.14 4.54 0.30
CA THR A 224 2.14 3.46 0.44
C THR A 224 1.80 3.21 1.91
N ILE A 225 2.80 3.17 2.80
CA ILE A 225 2.61 3.06 4.25
C ILE A 225 1.78 4.23 4.77
N ASN A 226 2.08 5.46 4.35
CA ASN A 226 1.31 6.64 4.72
C ASN A 226 -0.16 6.55 4.29
N LEU A 227 -0.44 5.97 3.12
CA LEU A 227 -1.81 5.72 2.65
C LEU A 227 -2.51 4.62 3.46
N LEU A 228 -1.83 3.54 3.78
CA LEU A 228 -2.36 2.45 4.62
C LEU A 228 -2.70 2.96 6.02
N ILE A 229 -1.80 3.74 6.63
CA ILE A 229 -2.02 4.40 7.92
C ILE A 229 -3.23 5.34 7.87
N GLN A 230 -3.35 6.15 6.81
CA GLN A 230 -4.52 7.02 6.65
C GLN A 230 -5.81 6.23 6.50
N ASN A 231 -5.78 5.12 5.75
CA ASN A 231 -6.93 4.22 5.60
C ASN A 231 -7.35 3.65 6.95
N LEU A 232 -6.40 3.14 7.73
CA LEU A 232 -6.64 2.60 9.07
C LEU A 232 -7.32 3.64 9.98
N ILE A 233 -6.79 4.86 10.05
CA ILE A 233 -7.38 5.96 10.83
C ILE A 233 -8.82 6.27 10.38
N LEU A 234 -9.09 6.23 9.07
CA LEU A 234 -10.45 6.49 8.55
C LEU A 234 -11.41 5.36 8.92
N LEU A 235 -10.98 4.09 8.82
CA LEU A 235 -11.78 2.94 9.25
C LEU A 235 -12.07 2.98 10.75
N GLU A 236 -11.10 3.36 11.57
CA GLU A 236 -11.30 3.52 13.01
C GLU A 236 -12.30 4.64 13.35
N LYS A 237 -12.23 5.78 12.64
CA LYS A 237 -13.21 6.88 12.78
C LYS A 237 -14.62 6.43 12.41
N LEU A 238 -14.76 5.67 11.33
CA LEU A 238 -16.04 5.07 10.93
C LEU A 238 -16.56 4.13 12.02
N ARG A 239 -15.68 3.31 12.61
CA ARG A 239 -16.03 2.37 13.70
C ARG A 239 -16.55 3.10 14.92
N GLU A 240 -15.87 4.16 15.34
CA GLU A 240 -16.26 4.97 16.49
C GLU A 240 -17.64 5.60 16.27
N LYS A 241 -17.91 6.17 15.10
CA LYS A 241 -19.21 6.78 14.77
C LYS A 241 -20.36 5.77 14.78
N LEU A 242 -20.16 4.59 14.20
CA LEU A 242 -21.13 3.49 14.25
C LEU A 242 -21.35 2.99 15.69
N GLY A 243 -20.33 3.05 16.55
CA GLY A 243 -20.42 2.71 17.98
C GLY A 243 -21.12 3.75 18.85
N ILE A 244 -20.96 5.05 18.57
CA ILE A 244 -21.59 6.15 19.30
C ILE A 244 -23.10 6.25 18.97
N ALA A 245 -23.51 5.88 17.76
CA ALA A 245 -24.91 5.96 17.30
C ALA A 245 -25.92 5.06 18.05
N GLN A 246 -25.46 4.18 18.96
CA GLN A 246 -26.33 3.28 19.73
C GLN A 246 -26.39 3.61 21.24
N HIS A 247 -25.57 4.56 21.74
CA HIS A 247 -25.54 4.91 23.17
C HIS A 247 -26.49 6.06 23.57
N GLN A 248 -27.36 6.53 22.66
CA GLN A 248 -28.39 7.52 23.01
C GLN A 248 -29.70 6.95 23.52
N ASP A 249 -29.91 5.63 23.45
CA ASP A 249 -31.00 4.96 24.16
C ASP A 249 -30.45 4.06 25.27
N SER A 250 -30.38 4.64 26.48
CA SER A 250 -30.20 4.00 27.80
C SER A 250 -28.80 4.05 28.43
N ILE A 251 -28.72 4.74 29.57
CA ILE A 251 -27.69 4.68 30.65
C ILE A 251 -28.48 4.27 31.93
N PRO A 252 -27.97 3.43 32.87
CA PRO A 252 -26.58 3.45 33.40
C PRO A 252 -25.81 2.12 33.60
N ASP A 253 -24.49 2.34 33.71
CA ASP A 253 -23.42 1.60 34.42
C ASP A 253 -23.08 0.16 34.03
N THR A 254 -21.96 0.00 33.32
CA THR A 254 -20.79 -0.75 33.84
C THR A 254 -19.53 -0.45 33.03
N GLN A 255 -18.42 -0.44 33.76
CA GLN A 255 -17.10 0.03 33.36
C GLN A 255 -16.43 -0.80 32.26
N GLN A 256 -15.64 -0.07 31.44
CA GLN A 256 -14.35 -0.44 30.85
C GLN A 256 -14.32 -1.66 29.91
N THR A 257 -13.98 -1.42 28.63
CA THR A 257 -13.06 -2.27 27.83
C THR A 257 -12.81 -1.76 26.41
N SER A 258 -13.63 -0.86 25.85
CA SER A 258 -13.52 -0.44 24.44
C SER A 258 -12.55 0.72 24.15
N THR A 259 -12.04 1.43 25.16
CA THR A 259 -11.13 2.57 24.95
C THR A 259 -9.64 2.20 24.93
N SER A 260 -9.23 1.09 25.54
CA SER A 260 -7.80 0.73 25.67
C SER A 260 -7.17 0.22 24.38
N SER A 261 -7.91 -0.51 23.54
CA SER A 261 -7.39 -1.06 22.28
C SER A 261 -7.12 0.04 21.25
N SER A 262 -8.03 1.03 21.13
CA SER A 262 -7.86 2.15 20.20
C SER A 262 -6.75 3.12 20.65
N SER A 263 -6.49 3.27 21.96
CA SER A 263 -5.35 4.07 22.44
C SER A 263 -4.00 3.39 22.25
N MET A 264 -3.94 2.05 22.34
CA MET A 264 -2.69 1.31 22.12
C MET A 264 -2.31 1.30 20.64
N VAL A 265 -3.27 1.05 19.75
CA VAL A 265 -3.06 1.07 18.30
C VAL A 265 -2.71 2.49 17.83
N ASN A 266 -3.34 3.54 18.36
CA ASN A 266 -2.95 4.93 18.06
C ASN A 266 -1.52 5.24 18.51
N ASN A 267 -1.10 4.76 19.68
CA ASN A 267 0.28 4.95 20.15
C ASN A 267 1.29 4.19 19.28
N GLU A 268 1.00 2.96 18.84
CA GLU A 268 1.87 2.21 17.92
C GLU A 268 1.93 2.85 16.53
N LEU A 269 0.81 3.39 16.04
CA LEU A 269 0.75 4.18 14.81
C LEU A 269 1.55 5.47 14.89
N GLU A 270 1.50 6.15 16.04
CA GLU A 270 2.22 7.39 16.28
C GLU A 270 3.73 7.13 16.46
N GLU A 271 4.10 6.01 17.08
CA GLU A 271 5.48 5.51 17.15
C GLU A 271 6.03 5.17 15.76
N LEU A 272 5.24 4.49 14.91
CA LEU A 272 5.59 4.18 13.53
C LEU A 272 5.74 5.43 12.67
N ARG A 273 4.85 6.42 12.84
CA ARG A 273 4.97 7.75 12.19
C ARG A 273 6.25 8.46 12.62
N LYS A 274 6.56 8.45 13.92
CA LYS A 274 7.74 9.11 14.48
C LYS A 274 9.04 8.46 14.01
N GLN A 275 9.05 7.13 13.89
CA GLN A 275 10.16 6.40 13.28
C GLN A 275 10.36 6.76 11.80
N LEU A 276 9.28 7.04 11.08
CA LEU A 276 9.34 7.52 9.69
C LEU A 276 9.90 8.96 9.58
N ASP A 277 9.54 9.85 10.50
CA ASP A 277 10.00 11.26 10.52
C ASP A 277 11.47 11.43 10.97
N GLU A 278 12.05 10.45 11.69
CA GLU A 278 13.43 10.48 12.20
C GLU A 278 14.48 9.88 11.23
N LEU A 279 14.06 9.39 10.05
CA LEU A 279 14.91 8.72 9.04
C LEU A 279 15.23 9.58 7.81
#